data_AF-A0A8H9IRH1-F1
#
_entry.id   AF-A0A8H9IRH1-F1
#
_cell.length_a   1.000
_cell.length_b   1.000
_cell.length_c   1.000
_cell.angle_alpha   90.00
_cell.angle_beta   90.00
_cell.angle_gamma   90.00
#
_symmetry.space_group_name_H-M   'P 1'
#
loop_
_entity.id
_entity.type
_entity.pdbx_description
1 polymer ?
#
loop_
_entity_poly.entity_id
_entity_poly.type
_entity_poly.pdbx_seq_one_letter_code
_entity_poly.pdbx_strand_id
1 'polypeptide(L)'
;MIGLLGAERSAHSARKRFLPPSGRGDRVIGLLGAQRSAHSARKRFLALAGRGDRVIGLLGAQRSAHSARKRFLPPSGRGGRVSRLVGALLEVLLLGGCVTPPPPAAPPPGFRLLAGRYQLARDLTNPALDWVRANVGSAPSAAEPIEQQIAYTPVAHRFRAGDTGRVHDYVAQAAQQRWLPMLVAAFTEPGQCPGPDQVAVTDLARGLGGEKAIVVLEPRLLTGDCPGVTTYLAAAVRILRATAPNVFVFLDVSGTDDPSRYAAGLTEAGLAQAAGVTLNVGGYTPAAELAAPARRLFDAVSASTGRRDYFLLADSSRNGAAVTGNCNPPGAKLGSPGTFSDEPGALQQAWLTVPGISDGPCGTAPESHPGEFVPALARSLTG
;
A
#
# COMPACT_ATOMS: atom_id res chain seq x y z
N MET A 1 32.57 -31.13 12.61
CA MET A 1 32.50 -31.00 14.09
C MET A 1 33.89 -30.63 14.59
N ILE A 2 34.15 -29.35 14.84
CA ILE A 2 35.18 -28.82 15.77
C ILE A 2 34.61 -27.48 16.24
N GLY A 3 34.31 -27.36 17.52
CA GLY A 3 33.80 -26.14 18.14
C GLY A 3 34.92 -25.35 18.82
N LEU A 4 34.75 -24.04 18.88
CA LEU A 4 35.44 -23.18 19.85
C LEU A 4 34.44 -22.16 20.40
N LEU A 5 34.29 -22.19 21.73
CA LEU A 5 33.54 -21.27 22.57
C LEU A 5 34.31 -19.96 22.80
N GLY A 6 33.55 -18.86 23.00
CA GLY A 6 33.88 -17.78 23.93
C GLY A 6 34.54 -16.51 23.38
N ALA A 7 33.78 -15.41 23.28
CA ALA A 7 34.14 -14.09 23.79
C ALA A 7 32.98 -13.09 23.58
N GLU A 8 32.45 -12.53 24.66
CA GLU A 8 31.58 -11.35 24.64
C GLU A 8 32.38 -10.03 24.69
N ARG A 9 31.70 -8.98 24.20
CA ARG A 9 31.82 -7.51 24.44
C ARG A 9 32.64 -6.62 23.49
N SER A 10 31.85 -5.73 22.87
CA SER A 10 31.91 -4.25 22.85
C SER A 10 33.02 -3.48 22.10
N ALA A 11 32.55 -2.35 21.55
CA ALA A 11 33.26 -1.18 21.05
C ALA A 11 33.64 -1.13 19.55
N HIS A 12 33.46 0.08 19.04
CA HIS A 12 33.55 0.51 17.66
C HIS A 12 34.84 0.09 16.93
N SER A 13 34.67 -0.24 15.65
CA SER A 13 35.70 -0.50 14.63
C SER A 13 36.41 -1.85 14.71
N ALA A 14 35.88 -2.83 13.99
CA ALA A 14 36.62 -4.05 13.64
C ALA A 14 36.83 -4.11 12.11
N ARG A 15 38.09 -4.02 11.68
CA ARG A 15 38.48 -4.40 10.30
C ARG A 15 38.51 -5.93 10.22
N LYS A 16 37.56 -6.56 9.50
CA LYS A 16 37.69 -7.96 9.10
C LYS A 16 38.47 -8.04 7.79
N ARG A 17 39.67 -8.63 7.82
CA ARG A 17 40.36 -9.13 6.61
C ARG A 17 39.95 -10.59 6.43
N PHE A 18 39.37 -10.91 5.28
CA PHE A 18 39.28 -12.29 4.81
C PHE A 18 40.34 -12.49 3.74
N LEU A 19 41.23 -13.45 3.95
CA LEU A 19 42.15 -13.96 2.93
C LEU A 19 41.57 -15.29 2.43
N PRO A 20 41.20 -15.41 1.14
CA PRO A 20 40.88 -16.71 0.57
C PRO A 20 42.17 -17.51 0.30
N PRO A 21 42.15 -18.85 0.41
CA PRO A 21 43.28 -19.67 0.00
C PRO A 21 43.44 -19.63 -1.53
N SER A 22 44.68 -19.51 -2.00
CA SER A 22 45.03 -19.55 -3.41
C SER A 22 44.83 -20.96 -3.98
N GLY A 23 43.78 -21.14 -4.79
CA GLY A 23 43.51 -22.37 -5.53
C GLY A 23 43.39 -22.07 -7.04
N ARG A 24 44.17 -22.79 -7.84
CA ARG A 24 44.12 -22.79 -9.32
C ARG A 24 42.83 -23.49 -9.77
N GLY A 25 41.97 -22.82 -10.51
CA GLY A 25 40.82 -23.45 -11.18
C GLY A 25 39.62 -22.54 -11.32
N ASP A 26 39.09 -22.44 -12.54
CA ASP A 26 37.89 -21.67 -12.90
C ASP A 26 36.67 -22.09 -12.09
N ARG A 27 36.33 -21.31 -11.05
CA ARG A 27 35.02 -21.34 -10.40
C ARG A 27 34.60 -19.92 -10.01
N VAL A 28 33.41 -19.52 -10.48
CA VAL A 28 32.73 -18.30 -10.05
C VAL A 28 32.35 -18.44 -8.57
N ILE A 29 32.98 -17.66 -7.71
CA ILE A 29 32.62 -17.56 -6.28
C ILE A 29 31.61 -16.42 -6.13
N GLY A 30 30.34 -16.76 -5.92
CA GLY A 30 29.32 -15.79 -5.53
C GLY A 30 29.45 -15.45 -4.05
N LEU A 31 29.73 -14.19 -3.72
CA LEU A 31 29.60 -13.69 -2.34
C LEU A 31 28.13 -13.34 -2.06
N LEU A 32 27.47 -14.10 -1.18
CA LEU A 32 26.25 -13.68 -0.51
C LEU A 32 26.55 -12.44 0.37
N GLY A 33 25.79 -11.37 0.17
CA GLY A 33 25.94 -10.13 0.93
C GLY A 33 25.43 -10.24 2.37
N ALA A 34 26.26 -9.81 3.32
CA ALA A 34 25.86 -9.54 4.70
C ALA A 34 25.09 -8.21 4.78
N GLN A 35 23.98 -8.20 5.52
CA GLN A 35 23.18 -7.01 5.84
C GLN A 35 23.69 -6.26 7.08
N ARG A 36 23.25 -4.98 7.17
CA ARG A 36 23.27 -3.99 8.28
C ARG A 36 24.50 -3.08 8.39
N SER A 37 24.44 -1.85 8.88
CA SER A 37 23.36 -0.90 9.27
C SER A 37 24.00 0.48 9.47
N ALA A 38 23.26 1.55 9.15
CA ALA A 38 23.37 2.93 9.67
C ALA A 38 24.70 3.73 9.62
N HIS A 39 24.55 4.97 9.14
CA HIS A 39 25.32 6.20 9.34
C HIS A 39 26.85 6.23 9.07
N SER A 40 27.19 7.04 8.05
CA SER A 40 28.50 7.66 7.77
C SER A 40 29.72 6.73 7.74
N ALA A 41 30.01 6.15 6.57
CA ALA A 41 31.36 5.69 6.26
C ALA A 41 31.67 5.87 4.77
N ARG A 42 32.75 6.61 4.46
CA ARG A 42 33.33 6.68 3.11
C ARG A 42 33.80 5.27 2.70
N LYS A 43 33.26 4.71 1.61
CA LYS A 43 33.86 3.53 0.96
C LYS A 43 35.00 3.97 0.05
N ARG A 44 36.23 3.49 0.31
CA ARG A 44 37.32 3.50 -0.67
C ARG A 44 37.41 2.09 -1.26
N PHE A 45 37.18 1.98 -2.57
CA PHE A 45 37.44 0.75 -3.30
C PHE A 45 38.87 0.83 -3.86
N LEU A 46 39.70 -0.14 -3.51
CA LEU A 46 40.99 -0.35 -4.15
C LEU A 46 40.81 -1.50 -5.14
N ALA A 47 40.74 -1.18 -6.43
CA ALA A 47 40.76 -2.19 -7.48
C ALA A 47 42.22 -2.50 -7.80
N LEU A 48 42.66 -3.74 -7.60
CA LEU A 48 43.92 -4.23 -8.14
C LEU A 48 43.64 -4.79 -9.54
N ALA A 49 44.18 -4.14 -10.57
CA ALA A 49 44.08 -4.61 -11.94
C ALA A 49 45.14 -5.69 -12.20
N GLY A 50 44.70 -6.92 -12.46
CA GLY A 50 45.52 -7.95 -13.08
C GLY A 50 45.55 -7.75 -14.59
N ARG A 51 46.73 -7.91 -15.22
CA ARG A 51 46.93 -7.86 -16.67
C ARG A 51 46.05 -8.93 -17.36
N GLY A 52 45.16 -8.51 -18.25
CA GLY A 52 44.41 -9.41 -19.13
C GLY A 52 43.05 -8.84 -19.48
N ASP A 53 42.81 -8.58 -20.76
CA ASP A 53 41.60 -8.00 -21.31
C ASP A 53 40.35 -8.83 -21.00
N ARG A 54 39.61 -8.46 -19.95
CA ARG A 54 38.16 -8.72 -19.82
C ARG A 54 37.49 -7.59 -19.04
N VAL A 55 36.56 -6.90 -19.69
CA VAL A 55 35.67 -5.91 -19.06
C VAL A 55 34.76 -6.66 -18.09
N ILE A 56 34.94 -6.44 -16.78
CA ILE A 56 33.97 -6.87 -15.77
C ILE A 56 32.92 -5.78 -15.65
N GLY A 57 31.72 -6.03 -16.16
CA GLY A 57 30.57 -5.17 -15.95
C GLY A 57 30.11 -5.23 -14.49
N LEU A 58 30.21 -4.11 -13.76
CA LEU A 58 29.46 -3.94 -12.52
C LEU A 58 27.98 -3.70 -12.87
N LEU A 59 27.15 -4.74 -12.78
CA LEU A 59 25.71 -4.57 -12.58
C LEU A 59 25.43 -4.48 -11.07
N GLY A 60 24.74 -3.44 -10.65
CA GLY A 60 24.18 -3.32 -9.30
C GLY A 60 24.78 -2.20 -8.45
N ALA A 61 24.42 -0.94 -8.74
CA ALA A 61 24.45 0.13 -7.75
C ALA A 61 23.51 1.28 -8.17
N GLN A 62 22.23 1.21 -7.76
CA GLN A 62 21.38 2.40 -7.76
C GLN A 62 21.75 3.30 -6.58
N ARG A 63 21.90 4.60 -6.87
CA ARG A 63 22.25 5.64 -5.91
C ARG A 63 21.06 5.97 -5.01
N SER A 64 21.33 6.13 -3.71
CA SER A 64 20.46 6.84 -2.76
C SER A 64 21.11 8.17 -2.36
N ALA A 65 20.26 9.20 -2.32
CA ALA A 65 20.42 10.53 -1.71
C ALA A 65 21.20 11.64 -2.46
N HIS A 66 20.43 12.70 -2.74
CA HIS A 66 20.84 14.07 -3.00
C HIS A 66 21.47 14.70 -1.74
N SER A 67 22.78 14.92 -1.74
CA SER A 67 23.47 16.15 -1.32
C SER A 67 24.94 15.84 -1.02
N ALA A 68 25.81 16.21 -1.95
CA ALA A 68 27.23 16.36 -1.68
C ALA A 68 27.79 17.34 -2.70
N ARG A 69 28.13 18.56 -2.26
CA ARG A 69 28.90 19.51 -3.06
C ARG A 69 30.22 18.85 -3.45
N LYS A 70 30.52 18.75 -4.75
CA LYS A 70 31.86 18.39 -5.24
C LYS A 70 32.78 19.60 -5.02
N ARG A 71 33.72 19.52 -4.07
CA ARG A 71 34.94 20.35 -4.09
C ARG A 71 35.96 19.63 -4.96
N PHE A 72 36.36 20.24 -6.06
CA PHE A 72 37.57 19.86 -6.78
C PHE A 72 38.77 20.49 -6.06
N LEU A 73 39.70 19.65 -5.62
CA LEU A 73 41.05 20.06 -5.23
C LEU A 73 41.97 19.69 -6.41
N PRO A 74 42.66 20.64 -7.05
CA PRO A 74 43.69 20.29 -8.01
C PRO A 74 44.95 19.78 -7.28
N PRO A 75 45.72 18.87 -7.88
CA PRO A 75 46.96 18.38 -7.28
C PRO A 75 48.05 19.46 -7.31
N SER A 76 48.76 19.57 -6.20
CA SER A 76 49.93 20.42 -6.01
C SER A 76 51.11 19.94 -6.86
N GLY A 77 51.54 20.76 -7.82
CA GLY A 77 52.83 20.66 -8.51
C GLY A 77 53.63 21.95 -8.35
N ARG A 78 54.88 21.84 -7.91
CA ARG A 78 55.83 22.94 -7.67
C ARG A 78 56.32 23.56 -8.99
N GLY A 79 56.49 24.88 -8.99
CA GLY A 79 57.52 25.57 -9.78
C GLY A 79 57.02 26.77 -10.59
N GLY A 80 57.46 27.98 -10.21
CA GLY A 80 57.36 29.18 -11.06
C GLY A 80 56.95 30.45 -10.31
N ARG A 81 57.93 31.28 -9.97
CA ARG A 81 57.74 32.64 -9.46
C ARG A 81 57.20 33.54 -10.57
N VAL A 82 56.06 34.21 -10.36
CA VAL A 82 55.80 35.53 -10.97
C VAL A 82 55.03 36.38 -9.96
N SER A 83 55.65 37.50 -9.59
CA SER A 83 55.07 38.58 -8.81
C SER A 83 54.16 39.43 -9.70
N ARG A 84 52.97 39.83 -9.21
CA ARG A 84 52.41 41.19 -9.34
C ARG A 84 51.02 41.31 -8.70
N LEU A 85 50.95 42.27 -7.77
CA LEU A 85 49.80 43.04 -7.29
C LEU A 85 48.61 43.11 -8.24
N VAL A 86 47.37 42.94 -7.74
CA VAL A 86 46.19 43.80 -8.03
C VAL A 86 45.10 43.57 -6.97
N GLY A 87 44.64 44.67 -6.35
CA GLY A 87 43.21 44.94 -6.09
C GLY A 87 42.54 44.26 -4.90
N ALA A 88 42.46 44.98 -3.78
CA ALA A 88 41.44 44.74 -2.76
C ALA A 88 40.07 45.14 -3.33
N LEU A 89 39.20 44.15 -3.59
CA LEU A 89 37.77 44.37 -3.80
C LEU A 89 37.02 43.89 -2.55
N LEU A 90 36.39 44.84 -1.88
CA LEU A 90 35.47 44.62 -0.76
C LEU A 90 34.12 44.16 -1.35
N GLU A 91 33.90 42.86 -1.50
CA GLU A 91 32.57 42.33 -1.78
C GLU A 91 31.79 42.15 -0.47
N VAL A 92 30.78 42.98 -0.28
CA VAL A 92 29.71 42.77 0.68
C VAL A 92 28.83 41.62 0.17
N LEU A 93 29.00 40.43 0.73
CA LEU A 93 28.11 39.28 0.51
C LEU A 93 26.76 39.54 1.21
N LEU A 94 25.83 40.18 0.49
CA LEU A 94 24.41 40.11 0.81
C LEU A 94 23.91 38.71 0.43
N LEU A 95 23.83 37.81 1.42
CA LEU A 95 23.13 36.53 1.30
C LEU A 95 21.62 36.76 1.26
N GLY A 96 21.13 37.34 0.16
CA GLY A 96 19.73 37.30 -0.22
C GLY A 96 19.40 35.89 -0.68
N GLY A 97 18.92 35.04 0.23
CA GLY A 97 18.39 33.73 -0.10
C GLY A 97 17.12 33.89 -0.94
N CYS A 98 17.25 33.85 -2.27
CA CYS A 98 16.10 33.64 -3.14
C CYS A 98 15.55 32.24 -2.87
N VAL A 99 14.55 32.16 -1.99
CA VAL A 99 13.66 31.00 -1.89
C VAL A 99 12.83 31.01 -3.16
N THR A 100 13.24 30.24 -4.17
CA THR A 100 12.37 29.96 -5.31
C THR A 100 11.16 29.22 -4.75
N PRO A 101 9.93 29.75 -4.91
CA PRO A 101 8.73 28.98 -4.56
C PRO A 101 8.77 27.66 -5.33
N PRO A 102 8.29 26.55 -4.74
CA PRO A 102 8.20 25.30 -5.46
C PRO A 102 7.40 25.54 -6.76
N PRO A 103 7.80 24.92 -7.88
CA PRO A 103 7.04 25.04 -9.11
C PRO A 103 5.57 24.66 -8.83
N PRO A 104 4.60 25.38 -9.42
CA PRO A 104 3.19 25.00 -9.30
C PRO A 104 3.06 23.53 -9.71
N ALA A 105 2.33 22.76 -8.91
CA ALA A 105 2.07 21.37 -9.22
C ALA A 105 1.57 21.27 -10.66
N ALA A 106 2.21 20.45 -11.48
CA ALA A 106 1.74 20.19 -12.83
C ALA A 106 0.25 19.79 -12.76
N PRO A 107 -0.59 20.26 -13.69
CA PRO A 107 -1.99 19.84 -13.73
C PRO A 107 -2.03 18.31 -13.69
N PRO A 108 -2.88 17.69 -12.85
CA PRO A 108 -2.96 16.25 -12.78
C PRO A 108 -3.18 15.71 -14.21
N PRO A 109 -2.50 14.62 -14.60
CA PRO A 109 -2.73 14.01 -15.91
C PRO A 109 -4.23 13.75 -16.07
N GLY A 110 -4.75 14.10 -17.25
CA GLY A 110 -6.14 13.88 -17.60
C GLY A 110 -6.47 12.40 -17.48
N PHE A 111 -7.24 12.08 -16.44
CA PHE A 111 -7.83 10.78 -16.11
C PHE A 111 -6.84 9.69 -15.64
N ARG A 112 -7.21 9.06 -14.53
CA ARG A 112 -6.41 8.07 -13.81
C ARG A 112 -7.27 6.83 -13.64
N LEU A 113 -6.97 5.75 -14.36
CA LEU A 113 -7.39 4.42 -13.90
C LEU A 113 -6.95 4.29 -12.44
N LEU A 114 -7.82 3.79 -11.55
CA LEU A 114 -7.50 3.67 -10.11
C LEU A 114 -6.22 2.84 -9.89
N ALA A 115 -5.91 1.94 -10.81
CA ALA A 115 -4.67 1.19 -10.87
C ALA A 115 -3.63 1.75 -11.87
N GLY A 116 -3.96 2.71 -12.74
CA GLY A 116 -3.06 3.20 -13.78
C GLY A 116 -2.55 2.06 -14.67
N ARG A 117 -1.24 1.79 -14.58
CA ARG A 117 -0.57 0.62 -15.22
C ARG A 117 -0.20 -0.50 -14.23
N TYR A 118 -0.55 -0.35 -12.96
CA TYR A 118 -0.24 -1.30 -11.90
C TYR A 118 -1.23 -2.47 -11.95
N GLN A 119 -0.74 -3.67 -11.65
CA GLN A 119 -1.61 -4.79 -11.30
C GLN A 119 -1.98 -4.67 -9.83
N LEU A 120 -3.20 -5.07 -9.45
CA LEU A 120 -3.56 -5.19 -8.04
C LEU A 120 -2.71 -6.28 -7.37
N ALA A 121 -2.26 -6.03 -6.14
CA ALA A 121 -1.46 -7.01 -5.41
C ALA A 121 -2.34 -8.18 -4.92
N ARG A 122 -1.75 -9.36 -4.89
CA ARG A 122 -2.32 -10.52 -4.19
C ARG A 122 -1.96 -10.43 -2.71
N ASP A 123 -2.92 -10.62 -1.83
CA ASP A 123 -2.66 -10.78 -0.40
C ASP A 123 -2.20 -12.21 -0.12
N LEU A 124 -0.90 -12.41 0.14
CA LEU A 124 -0.33 -13.73 0.41
C LEU A 124 -0.59 -14.25 1.84
N THR A 125 -1.31 -13.46 2.64
CA THR A 125 -1.70 -13.75 4.02
C THR A 125 -3.22 -13.72 4.20
N ASN A 126 -3.97 -13.83 3.10
CA ASN A 126 -5.43 -13.89 3.19
C ASN A 126 -5.86 -15.27 3.74
N PRO A 127 -6.96 -15.33 4.50
CA PRO A 127 -7.37 -16.55 5.19
C PRO A 127 -7.82 -17.67 4.25
N ALA A 128 -8.25 -17.37 3.01
CA ALA A 128 -8.56 -18.41 2.04
C ALA A 128 -7.29 -19.16 1.60
N LEU A 129 -6.21 -18.42 1.36
CA LEU A 129 -4.91 -19.00 1.01
C LEU A 129 -4.31 -19.78 2.19
N ASP A 130 -4.43 -19.27 3.41
CA ASP A 130 -3.95 -19.99 4.60
C ASP A 130 -4.72 -21.30 4.80
N TRP A 131 -6.05 -21.28 4.57
CA TRP A 131 -6.85 -22.49 4.64
C TRP A 131 -6.48 -23.50 3.53
N VAL A 132 -6.32 -23.05 2.28
CA VAL A 132 -5.88 -23.91 1.17
C VAL A 132 -4.54 -24.57 1.48
N ARG A 133 -3.54 -23.82 1.93
CA ARG A 133 -2.21 -24.35 2.28
C ARG A 133 -2.29 -25.45 3.33
N ALA A 134 -3.20 -25.34 4.29
CA ALA A 134 -3.40 -26.33 5.34
C ALA A 134 -4.22 -27.57 4.89
N ASN A 135 -5.00 -27.47 3.81
CA ASN A 135 -6.02 -28.47 3.47
C ASN A 135 -5.90 -29.08 2.07
N VAL A 136 -5.02 -28.58 1.20
CA VAL A 136 -4.90 -29.07 -0.19
C VAL A 136 -4.55 -30.57 -0.29
N GLY A 137 -3.83 -31.11 0.69
CA GLY A 137 -3.52 -32.55 0.74
C GLY A 137 -4.63 -33.42 1.33
N SER A 138 -5.39 -32.91 2.29
CA SER A 138 -6.39 -33.69 3.06
C SER A 138 -7.83 -33.54 2.55
N ALA A 139 -8.14 -32.43 1.89
CA ALA A 139 -9.46 -32.11 1.37
C ALA A 139 -9.41 -31.46 -0.03
N PRO A 140 -8.81 -32.13 -1.04
CA PRO A 140 -8.54 -31.54 -2.35
C PRO A 140 -9.80 -31.04 -3.07
N SER A 141 -10.92 -31.77 -3.00
CA SER A 141 -12.20 -31.36 -3.63
C SER A 141 -12.81 -30.08 -3.06
N ALA A 142 -12.43 -29.72 -1.83
CA ALA A 142 -12.77 -28.45 -1.22
C ALA A 142 -11.66 -27.40 -1.44
N ALA A 143 -10.39 -27.79 -1.39
CA ALA A 143 -9.28 -26.86 -1.58
C ALA A 143 -9.16 -26.31 -3.01
N GLU A 144 -9.25 -27.17 -4.02
CA GLU A 144 -8.91 -26.81 -5.41
C GLU A 144 -9.74 -25.63 -5.96
N PRO A 145 -11.07 -25.56 -5.79
CA PRO A 145 -11.81 -24.42 -6.36
C PRO A 145 -11.58 -23.12 -5.59
N ILE A 146 -11.36 -23.21 -4.27
CA ILE A 146 -10.97 -22.04 -3.46
C ILE A 146 -9.58 -21.56 -3.90
N GLU A 147 -8.65 -22.47 -4.13
CA GLU A 147 -7.31 -22.13 -4.61
C GLU A 147 -7.35 -21.41 -5.96
N GLN A 148 -8.06 -22.00 -6.92
CA GLN A 148 -8.10 -21.54 -8.31
C GLN A 148 -8.83 -20.20 -8.47
N GLN A 149 -9.91 -19.98 -7.71
CA GLN A 149 -10.79 -18.82 -7.91
C GLN A 149 -10.66 -17.74 -6.84
N ILE A 150 -10.21 -18.08 -5.62
CA ILE A 150 -10.22 -17.15 -4.47
C ILE A 150 -8.80 -16.86 -3.97
N ALA A 151 -8.06 -17.89 -3.57
CA ALA A 151 -6.84 -17.75 -2.75
C ALA A 151 -5.75 -16.88 -3.40
N TYR A 152 -5.64 -16.92 -4.73
CA TYR A 152 -4.65 -16.16 -5.50
C TYR A 152 -5.22 -14.96 -6.26
N THR A 153 -6.50 -14.66 -6.08
CA THR A 153 -7.15 -13.50 -6.70
C THR A 153 -6.83 -12.23 -5.89
N PRO A 154 -6.48 -11.10 -6.52
CA PRO A 154 -6.23 -9.85 -5.81
C PRO A 154 -7.41 -9.43 -4.95
N VAL A 155 -7.16 -9.18 -3.66
CA VAL A 155 -8.15 -8.80 -2.66
C VAL A 155 -7.49 -7.91 -1.61
N ALA A 156 -8.27 -7.01 -1.02
CA ALA A 156 -7.75 -6.13 0.03
C ALA A 156 -7.44 -6.91 1.32
N HIS A 157 -6.31 -6.56 1.95
CA HIS A 157 -6.01 -7.02 3.30
C HIS A 157 -6.75 -6.17 4.32
N ARG A 158 -7.45 -6.80 5.25
CA ARG A 158 -8.17 -6.11 6.33
C ARG A 158 -7.25 -5.96 7.54
N PHE A 159 -6.91 -4.72 7.89
CA PHE A 159 -6.18 -4.37 9.10
C PHE A 159 -7.15 -3.96 10.21
N ARG A 160 -6.84 -4.39 11.44
CA ARG A 160 -7.48 -3.98 12.69
C ARG A 160 -6.52 -3.12 13.51
N ALA A 161 -7.02 -2.48 14.56
CA ALA A 161 -6.18 -1.57 15.36
C ALA A 161 -4.92 -2.27 15.92
N GLY A 162 -5.04 -3.57 16.26
CA GLY A 162 -3.95 -4.36 16.84
C GLY A 162 -2.89 -4.90 15.87
N ASP A 163 -3.06 -4.76 14.55
CA ASP A 163 -2.15 -5.35 13.55
C ASP A 163 -1.48 -4.32 12.60
N THR A 164 -1.64 -3.02 12.88
CA THR A 164 -1.06 -1.91 12.09
C THR A 164 0.47 -1.98 11.95
N GLY A 165 1.16 -2.65 12.89
CA GLY A 165 2.61 -2.89 12.82
C GLY A 165 3.06 -3.69 11.59
N ARG A 166 2.16 -4.42 10.93
CA ARG A 166 2.45 -5.22 9.72
C ARG A 166 2.27 -4.45 8.41
N VAL A 167 1.71 -3.25 8.45
CA VAL A 167 1.36 -2.47 7.24
C VAL A 167 2.59 -2.22 6.38
N HIS A 168 3.72 -1.86 6.98
CA HIS A 168 4.96 -1.57 6.26
C HIS A 168 5.42 -2.74 5.39
N ASP A 169 5.51 -3.93 5.99
CA ASP A 169 5.97 -5.13 5.28
C ASP A 169 5.00 -5.52 4.16
N TYR A 170 3.69 -5.37 4.39
CA TYR A 170 2.65 -5.65 3.39
C TYR A 170 2.79 -4.75 2.15
N VAL A 171 2.91 -3.42 2.34
CA VAL A 171 3.05 -2.51 1.18
C VAL A 171 4.43 -2.60 0.52
N ALA A 172 5.49 -2.86 1.30
CA ALA A 172 6.84 -3.04 0.75
C ALA A 172 6.95 -4.29 -0.14
N GLN A 173 6.25 -5.37 0.21
CA GLN A 173 6.19 -6.58 -0.63
C GLN A 173 5.54 -6.30 -1.99
N ALA A 174 4.41 -5.57 -2.00
CA ALA A 174 3.74 -5.21 -3.24
C ALA A 174 4.60 -4.24 -4.10
N ALA A 175 5.28 -3.30 -3.45
CA ALA A 175 6.17 -2.34 -4.12
C ALA A 175 7.32 -3.02 -4.87
N GLN A 176 7.90 -4.09 -4.33
CA GLN A 176 8.95 -4.88 -5.00
C GLN A 176 8.49 -5.47 -6.34
N GLN A 177 7.21 -5.78 -6.47
CA GLN A 177 6.60 -6.34 -7.68
C GLN A 177 5.99 -5.27 -8.59
N ARG A 178 6.05 -3.99 -8.20
CA ARG A 178 5.29 -2.89 -8.83
C ARG A 178 3.80 -3.21 -8.92
N TRP A 179 3.25 -3.73 -7.83
CA TRP A 179 1.81 -3.96 -7.67
C TRP A 179 1.20 -2.89 -6.76
N LEU A 180 -0.09 -2.68 -6.91
CA LEU A 180 -0.88 -1.76 -6.09
C LEU A 180 -1.60 -2.57 -5.01
N PRO A 181 -1.15 -2.53 -3.73
CA PRO A 181 -1.84 -3.18 -2.64
C PRO A 181 -3.15 -2.46 -2.30
N MET A 182 -4.14 -3.24 -1.86
CA MET A 182 -5.40 -2.74 -1.32
C MET A 182 -5.47 -3.09 0.17
N LEU A 183 -5.97 -2.13 0.95
CA LEU A 183 -6.13 -2.24 2.40
C LEU A 183 -7.54 -1.81 2.78
N VAL A 184 -8.14 -2.54 3.72
CA VAL A 184 -9.32 -2.11 4.46
C VAL A 184 -8.89 -1.83 5.89
N ALA A 185 -8.93 -0.57 6.30
CA ALA A 185 -8.64 -0.14 7.67
C ALA A 185 -9.93 -0.20 8.49
N ALA A 186 -10.12 -1.27 9.25
CA ALA A 186 -11.31 -1.50 10.07
C ALA A 186 -10.88 -1.52 11.55
N PHE A 187 -10.69 -0.33 12.12
CA PHE A 187 -10.19 -0.14 13.47
C PHE A 187 -11.29 -0.01 14.50
N THR A 188 -12.50 0.37 14.05
CA THR A 188 -13.69 0.42 14.89
C THR A 188 -14.44 -0.90 14.80
N GLU A 189 -14.74 -1.49 15.94
CA GLU A 189 -15.52 -2.73 16.00
C GLU A 189 -16.96 -2.48 15.50
N PRO A 190 -17.59 -3.46 14.83
CA PRO A 190 -18.96 -3.33 14.36
C PRO A 190 -19.93 -2.92 15.48
N GLY A 191 -20.75 -1.89 15.22
CA GLY A 191 -21.72 -1.37 16.18
C GLY A 191 -21.13 -0.40 17.23
N GLN A 192 -19.83 -0.11 17.17
CA GLN A 192 -19.20 0.90 18.02
C GLN A 192 -18.89 2.17 17.25
N CYS A 193 -18.66 3.24 18.00
CA CYS A 193 -18.10 4.49 17.50
C CYS A 193 -16.61 4.56 17.77
N PRO A 194 -15.81 5.19 16.89
CA PRO A 194 -14.42 5.45 17.18
C PRO A 194 -14.30 6.40 18.37
N GLY A 195 -13.27 6.16 19.18
CA GLY A 195 -12.83 7.15 20.15
C GLY A 195 -12.22 8.38 19.45
N PRO A 196 -11.97 9.48 20.19
CA PRO A 196 -11.36 10.68 19.63
C PRO A 196 -9.89 10.45 19.21
N ASP A 197 -9.24 9.40 19.74
CA ASP A 197 -7.83 9.14 19.52
C ASP A 197 -7.59 8.42 18.19
N GLN A 198 -6.62 8.91 17.41
CA GLN A 198 -6.37 8.48 16.02
C GLN A 198 -5.13 7.57 15.94
N VAL A 199 -4.84 6.82 17.00
CA VAL A 199 -3.58 6.06 17.12
C VAL A 199 -3.44 5.05 15.99
N ALA A 200 -4.44 4.20 15.76
CA ALA A 200 -4.41 3.19 14.71
C ALA A 200 -4.29 3.81 13.30
N VAL A 201 -4.98 4.93 13.04
CA VAL A 201 -4.87 5.64 11.76
C VAL A 201 -3.47 6.25 11.58
N THR A 202 -2.89 6.78 12.66
CA THR A 202 -1.53 7.32 12.62
C THR A 202 -0.50 6.21 12.38
N ASP A 203 -0.66 5.06 13.02
CA ASP A 203 0.22 3.90 12.83
C ASP A 203 0.09 3.33 11.41
N LEU A 204 -1.14 3.21 10.89
CA LEU A 204 -1.39 2.89 9.48
C LEU A 204 -0.65 3.85 8.56
N ALA A 205 -0.77 5.17 8.78
CA ALA A 205 -0.15 6.17 7.93
C ALA A 205 1.39 6.10 7.96
N ARG A 206 1.98 5.84 9.14
CA ARG A 206 3.44 5.59 9.25
C ARG A 206 3.86 4.31 8.54
N GLY A 207 3.09 3.23 8.67
CA GLY A 207 3.37 1.95 8.02
C GLY A 207 3.29 2.06 6.49
N LEU A 208 2.29 2.76 5.96
CA LEU A 208 2.14 3.06 4.53
C LEU A 208 3.34 3.85 3.99
N GLY A 209 3.79 4.86 4.74
CA GLY A 209 4.94 5.69 4.38
C GLY A 209 4.82 6.27 2.97
N GLY A 210 5.87 6.12 2.16
CA GLY A 210 5.92 6.65 0.79
C GLY A 210 5.28 5.75 -0.27
N GLU A 211 4.77 4.58 0.09
CA GLU A 211 4.29 3.60 -0.90
C GLU A 211 2.93 3.97 -1.50
N LYS A 212 2.62 3.39 -2.66
CA LYS A 212 1.29 3.49 -3.29
C LYS A 212 0.38 2.41 -2.73
N ALA A 213 -0.85 2.76 -2.41
CA ALA A 213 -1.88 1.80 -1.99
C ALA A 213 -3.28 2.36 -2.22
N ILE A 214 -4.28 1.48 -2.28
CA ILE A 214 -5.69 1.83 -2.10
C ILE A 214 -6.04 1.55 -0.64
N VAL A 215 -6.62 2.52 0.05
CA VAL A 215 -6.98 2.40 1.47
C VAL A 215 -8.44 2.75 1.65
N VAL A 216 -9.25 1.78 2.07
CA VAL A 216 -10.64 1.98 2.46
C VAL A 216 -10.70 2.22 3.96
N LEU A 217 -11.26 3.36 4.37
CA LEU A 217 -11.38 3.74 5.78
C LEU A 217 -12.72 3.29 6.36
N GLU A 218 -12.63 2.51 7.44
CA GLU A 218 -13.70 2.21 8.40
C GLU A 218 -15.04 1.91 7.72
N PRO A 219 -15.12 0.78 6.98
CA PRO A 219 -16.33 0.44 6.24
C PRO A 219 -17.58 0.51 7.11
N ARG A 220 -18.65 1.08 6.55
CA ARG A 220 -19.98 1.25 7.17
C ARG A 220 -20.04 2.21 8.36
N LEU A 221 -18.96 2.94 8.67
CA LEU A 221 -18.98 3.89 9.77
C LEU A 221 -19.86 5.12 9.45
N LEU A 222 -19.80 5.65 8.23
CA LEU A 222 -20.65 6.77 7.78
C LEU A 222 -22.14 6.43 7.67
N THR A 223 -22.45 5.16 7.45
CA THR A 223 -23.83 4.66 7.33
C THR A 223 -24.40 4.18 8.67
N GLY A 224 -23.56 4.11 9.71
CA GLY A 224 -23.98 3.76 11.07
C GLY A 224 -24.48 4.97 11.85
N ASP A 225 -25.13 4.70 12.98
CA ASP A 225 -25.52 5.74 13.93
C ASP A 225 -24.34 6.07 14.85
N CYS A 226 -23.45 6.94 14.37
CA CYS A 226 -22.25 7.31 15.11
C CYS A 226 -22.01 8.82 15.21
N PRO A 227 -22.23 9.43 16.38
CA PRO A 227 -21.96 10.84 16.61
C PRO A 227 -20.49 11.19 16.35
N GLY A 228 -20.25 12.27 15.59
CA GLY A 228 -18.90 12.77 15.32
C GLY A 228 -18.12 11.98 14.26
N VAL A 229 -18.73 10.98 13.61
CA VAL A 229 -18.07 10.16 12.58
C VAL A 229 -17.42 10.98 11.46
N THR A 230 -18.09 12.02 10.96
CA THR A 230 -17.56 12.87 9.89
C THR A 230 -16.31 13.62 10.36
N THR A 231 -16.27 14.09 11.61
CA THR A 231 -15.09 14.73 12.21
C THR A 231 -13.93 13.75 12.35
N TYR A 232 -14.21 12.52 12.82
CA TYR A 232 -13.22 11.45 12.93
C TYR A 232 -12.62 11.11 11.57
N LEU A 233 -13.46 10.88 10.54
CA LEU A 233 -12.99 10.51 9.21
C LEU A 233 -12.24 11.66 8.52
N ALA A 234 -12.68 12.91 8.68
CA ALA A 234 -11.96 14.07 8.17
C ALA A 234 -10.57 14.20 8.81
N ALA A 235 -10.43 13.91 10.11
CA ALA A 235 -9.13 13.85 10.76
C ALA A 235 -8.27 12.71 10.21
N ALA A 236 -8.84 11.51 10.02
CA ALA A 236 -8.14 10.36 9.47
C ALA A 236 -7.62 10.62 8.04
N VAL A 237 -8.45 11.21 7.18
CA VAL A 237 -8.06 11.63 5.82
C VAL A 237 -6.89 12.62 5.87
N ARG A 238 -6.92 13.63 6.75
CA ARG A 238 -5.81 14.58 6.90
C ARG A 238 -4.51 13.90 7.34
N ILE A 239 -4.57 12.98 8.30
CA ILE A 239 -3.40 12.23 8.79
C ILE A 239 -2.76 11.43 7.65
N LEU A 240 -3.58 10.69 6.89
CA LEU A 240 -3.12 9.90 5.74
C LEU A 240 -2.56 10.79 4.63
N ARG A 241 -3.21 11.91 4.31
CA ARG A 241 -2.72 12.83 3.27
C ARG A 241 -1.38 13.47 3.65
N ALA A 242 -1.17 13.79 4.92
CA ALA A 242 0.06 14.39 5.41
C ALA A 242 1.23 13.39 5.46
N THR A 243 0.96 12.14 5.85
CA THR A 243 2.00 11.15 6.19
C THR A 243 2.22 10.13 5.09
N ALA A 244 1.19 9.81 4.31
CA ALA A 244 1.19 8.82 3.23
C ALA A 244 0.62 9.40 1.92
N PRO A 245 1.27 10.42 1.32
CA PRO A 245 0.69 11.23 0.25
C PRO A 245 0.41 10.48 -1.07
N ASN A 246 0.94 9.27 -1.22
CA ASN A 246 0.83 8.44 -2.43
C ASN A 246 -0.33 7.44 -2.40
N VAL A 247 -1.10 7.39 -1.31
CA VAL A 247 -2.23 6.46 -1.18
C VAL A 247 -3.54 7.08 -1.68
N PHE A 248 -4.39 6.24 -2.26
CA PHE A 248 -5.75 6.58 -2.63
C PHE A 248 -6.67 6.24 -1.47
N VAL A 249 -7.07 7.25 -0.72
CA VAL A 249 -7.99 7.08 0.43
C VAL A 249 -9.43 7.07 -0.06
N PHE A 250 -10.19 6.07 0.37
CA PHE A 250 -11.61 5.93 0.10
C PHE A 250 -12.42 6.01 1.39
N LEU A 251 -13.51 6.76 1.35
CA LEU A 251 -14.54 6.78 2.39
C LEU A 251 -15.66 5.82 2.01
N ASP A 252 -16.20 5.08 2.96
CA ASP A 252 -17.17 4.04 2.66
C ASP A 252 -18.61 4.45 2.96
N VAL A 253 -19.54 4.13 2.05
CA VAL A 253 -20.99 4.32 2.23
C VAL A 253 -21.76 3.03 1.99
N SER A 254 -21.15 1.89 2.31
CA SER A 254 -21.78 0.58 2.12
C SER A 254 -22.94 0.41 3.11
N GLY A 255 -24.09 -0.04 2.62
CA GLY A 255 -25.30 -0.19 3.43
C GLY A 255 -26.51 -0.54 2.58
N THR A 256 -27.71 -0.51 3.18
CA THR A 256 -28.98 -0.80 2.49
C THR A 256 -29.67 0.44 1.94
N ASP A 257 -29.24 1.63 2.34
CA ASP A 257 -29.79 2.89 1.87
C ASP A 257 -29.32 3.27 0.46
N ASP A 258 -30.01 4.24 -0.15
CA ASP A 258 -29.49 4.95 -1.31
C ASP A 258 -28.20 5.72 -0.92
N PRO A 259 -27.04 5.43 -1.54
CA PRO A 259 -25.77 6.07 -1.21
C PRO A 259 -25.79 7.60 -1.33
N SER A 260 -26.64 8.17 -2.20
CA SER A 260 -26.73 9.63 -2.40
C SER A 260 -27.15 10.40 -1.14
N ARG A 261 -27.81 9.74 -0.19
CA ARG A 261 -28.16 10.32 1.12
C ARG A 261 -26.93 10.75 1.92
N TYR A 262 -25.79 10.11 1.68
CA TYR A 262 -24.54 10.36 2.41
C TYR A 262 -23.67 11.44 1.77
N ALA A 263 -24.12 12.13 0.71
CA ALA A 263 -23.30 13.13 0.01
C ALA A 263 -22.83 14.29 0.91
N ALA A 264 -23.70 14.79 1.79
CA ALA A 264 -23.34 15.83 2.76
C ALA A 264 -22.32 15.30 3.79
N GLY A 265 -22.59 14.13 4.38
CA GLY A 265 -21.70 13.50 5.35
C GLY A 265 -20.33 13.16 4.76
N LEU A 266 -20.25 12.74 3.50
CA LEU A 266 -18.99 12.54 2.77
C LEU A 266 -18.20 13.84 2.60
N THR A 267 -18.89 14.93 2.30
CA THR A 267 -18.26 16.26 2.19
C THR A 267 -17.64 16.68 3.52
N GLU A 268 -18.40 16.53 4.62
CA GLU A 268 -17.91 16.80 5.98
C GLU A 268 -16.78 15.85 6.40
N ALA A 269 -16.84 14.58 5.99
CA ALA A 269 -15.84 13.56 6.26
C ALA A 269 -14.53 13.74 5.48
N GLY A 270 -14.40 14.83 4.73
CA GLY A 270 -13.16 15.17 4.04
C GLY A 270 -13.02 14.54 2.67
N LEU A 271 -14.12 14.17 1.99
CA LEU A 271 -14.07 13.66 0.61
C LEU A 271 -13.30 14.61 -0.32
N ALA A 272 -13.36 15.93 -0.08
CA ALA A 272 -12.58 16.94 -0.79
C ALA A 272 -11.07 16.65 -0.85
N GLN A 273 -10.52 15.93 0.14
CA GLN A 273 -9.12 15.51 0.21
C GLN A 273 -8.91 14.01 -0.03
N ALA A 274 -9.98 13.22 -0.11
CA ALA A 274 -9.94 11.80 -0.41
C ALA A 274 -9.96 11.54 -1.93
N ALA A 275 -9.58 10.32 -2.31
CA ALA A 275 -9.53 9.87 -3.69
C ALA A 275 -10.90 9.40 -4.21
N GLY A 276 -11.77 8.90 -3.34
CA GLY A 276 -13.02 8.31 -3.78
C GLY A 276 -13.93 7.84 -2.66
N VAL A 277 -14.98 7.15 -3.08
CA VAL A 277 -15.99 6.54 -2.23
C VAL A 277 -16.10 5.06 -2.56
N THR A 278 -16.18 4.21 -1.53
CA THR A 278 -16.50 2.79 -1.69
C THR A 278 -17.95 2.48 -1.42
N LEU A 279 -18.45 1.46 -2.11
CA LEU A 279 -19.79 0.93 -1.97
C LEU A 279 -19.73 -0.60 -1.84
N ASN A 280 -20.80 -1.18 -1.30
CA ASN A 280 -21.00 -2.61 -1.24
C ASN A 280 -19.88 -3.42 -0.53
N VAL A 281 -19.02 -2.80 0.29
CA VAL A 281 -17.96 -3.46 1.06
C VAL A 281 -18.57 -4.48 2.01
N GLY A 282 -18.24 -5.76 1.77
CA GLY A 282 -18.88 -6.88 2.47
C GLY A 282 -20.37 -7.02 2.12
N GLY A 283 -20.83 -6.45 1.01
CA GLY A 283 -22.18 -6.58 0.52
C GLY A 283 -22.30 -7.64 -0.58
N TYR A 284 -23.51 -7.73 -1.13
CA TYR A 284 -23.90 -8.72 -2.14
C TYR A 284 -24.59 -8.10 -3.35
N THR A 285 -24.80 -6.79 -3.36
CA THR A 285 -25.60 -6.12 -4.40
C THR A 285 -24.88 -6.18 -5.74
N PRO A 286 -25.51 -6.74 -6.80
CA PRO A 286 -24.91 -6.83 -8.12
C PRO A 286 -24.52 -5.47 -8.69
N ALA A 287 -23.47 -5.44 -9.51
CA ALA A 287 -22.95 -4.22 -10.10
C ALA A 287 -23.99 -3.44 -10.92
N ALA A 288 -24.85 -4.16 -11.65
CA ALA A 288 -25.93 -3.57 -12.44
C ALA A 288 -26.95 -2.83 -11.57
N GLU A 289 -27.23 -3.34 -10.36
CA GLU A 289 -28.13 -2.71 -9.40
C GLU A 289 -27.47 -1.53 -8.66
N LEU A 290 -26.15 -1.58 -8.46
CA LEU A 290 -25.37 -0.49 -7.86
C LEU A 290 -25.13 0.69 -8.82
N ALA A 291 -25.18 0.48 -10.14
CA ALA A 291 -24.78 1.49 -11.12
C ALA A 291 -25.60 2.79 -11.00
N ALA A 292 -26.93 2.70 -10.95
CA ALA A 292 -27.79 3.88 -10.86
C ALA A 292 -27.69 4.61 -9.50
N PRO A 293 -27.74 3.93 -8.33
CA PRO A 293 -27.47 4.57 -7.05
C PRO A 293 -26.08 5.21 -6.95
N ALA A 294 -25.03 4.54 -7.43
CA ALA A 294 -23.68 5.08 -7.46
C ALA A 294 -23.58 6.34 -8.33
N ARG A 295 -24.28 6.37 -9.47
CA ARG A 295 -24.36 7.56 -10.31
C ARG A 295 -25.08 8.73 -9.63
N ARG A 296 -26.19 8.48 -8.93
CA ARG A 296 -26.88 9.52 -8.16
C ARG A 296 -25.99 10.11 -7.07
N LEU A 297 -25.25 9.28 -6.36
CA LEU A 297 -24.21 9.75 -5.43
C LEU A 297 -23.17 10.60 -6.17
N PHE A 298 -22.72 10.12 -7.34
CA PHE A 298 -21.72 10.84 -8.13
C PHE A 298 -22.13 12.30 -8.38
N ASP A 299 -23.35 12.44 -8.89
CA ASP A 299 -23.94 13.71 -9.30
C ASP A 299 -24.24 14.61 -8.08
N ALA A 300 -24.73 14.04 -6.97
CA ALA A 300 -25.03 14.79 -5.74
C ALA A 300 -23.79 15.43 -5.08
N VAL A 301 -22.70 14.66 -4.97
CA VAL A 301 -21.42 15.20 -4.48
C VAL A 301 -20.82 16.18 -5.48
N SER A 302 -20.93 15.90 -6.78
CA SER A 302 -20.44 16.82 -7.82
C SER A 302 -21.15 18.17 -7.77
N ALA A 303 -22.46 18.17 -7.56
CA ALA A 303 -23.26 19.38 -7.44
C ALA A 303 -22.92 20.21 -6.19
N SER A 304 -22.63 19.55 -5.06
CA SER A 304 -22.32 20.23 -3.80
C SER A 304 -20.88 20.71 -3.69
N THR A 305 -19.92 20.01 -4.33
CA THR A 305 -18.48 20.29 -4.16
C THR A 305 -17.81 20.83 -5.42
N GLY A 306 -18.44 20.71 -6.58
CA GLY A 306 -17.82 20.97 -7.90
C GLY A 306 -16.79 19.91 -8.33
N ARG A 307 -16.49 18.91 -7.50
CA ARG A 307 -15.53 17.85 -7.82
C ARG A 307 -16.15 16.77 -8.70
N ARG A 308 -15.42 16.38 -9.74
CA ARG A 308 -15.78 15.30 -10.67
C ARG A 308 -14.67 14.27 -10.89
N ASP A 309 -13.60 14.39 -10.10
CA ASP A 309 -12.35 13.65 -10.25
C ASP A 309 -12.16 12.54 -9.21
N TYR A 310 -13.16 12.29 -8.36
CA TYR A 310 -13.13 11.20 -7.39
C TYR A 310 -13.64 9.89 -7.99
N PHE A 311 -13.19 8.78 -7.41
CA PHE A 311 -13.53 7.43 -7.85
C PHE A 311 -14.73 6.85 -7.10
N LEU A 312 -15.51 6.02 -7.78
CA LEU A 312 -16.47 5.11 -7.17
C LEU A 312 -15.94 3.69 -7.29
N LEU A 313 -15.81 2.98 -6.18
CA LEU A 313 -15.29 1.61 -6.13
C LEU A 313 -16.26 0.70 -5.36
N ALA A 314 -16.85 -0.28 -6.03
CA ALA A 314 -17.65 -1.31 -5.37
C ALA A 314 -16.78 -2.52 -4.99
N ASP A 315 -17.03 -3.06 -3.79
CA ASP A 315 -16.62 -4.43 -3.50
C ASP A 315 -17.49 -5.41 -4.30
N SER A 316 -16.83 -6.23 -5.11
CA SER A 316 -17.47 -7.20 -6.00
C SER A 316 -17.16 -8.65 -5.63
N SER A 317 -16.57 -8.88 -4.46
CA SER A 317 -16.14 -10.20 -4.00
C SER A 317 -17.26 -11.25 -4.01
N ARG A 318 -18.50 -10.85 -3.70
CA ARG A 318 -19.64 -11.76 -3.50
C ARG A 318 -20.90 -11.36 -4.28
N ASN A 319 -20.77 -10.50 -5.30
CA ASN A 319 -21.92 -9.89 -6.00
C ASN A 319 -22.17 -10.40 -7.42
N GLY A 320 -21.71 -11.62 -7.73
CA GLY A 320 -21.89 -12.23 -9.06
C GLY A 320 -23.32 -12.68 -9.36
N ALA A 321 -24.20 -12.69 -8.36
CA ALA A 321 -25.60 -13.06 -8.51
C ALA A 321 -26.47 -12.20 -7.58
N ALA A 322 -27.70 -11.92 -8.00
CA ALA A 322 -28.70 -11.30 -7.15
C ALA A 322 -29.13 -12.29 -6.06
N VAL A 323 -29.23 -11.80 -4.82
CA VAL A 323 -29.59 -12.61 -3.64
C VAL A 323 -30.56 -11.84 -2.75
N THR A 324 -31.26 -12.57 -1.88
CA THR A 324 -32.09 -11.98 -0.82
C THR A 324 -31.39 -12.12 0.52
N GLY A 325 -31.37 -11.04 1.30
CA GLY A 325 -30.68 -10.97 2.59
C GLY A 325 -29.25 -10.42 2.46
N ASN A 326 -28.68 -10.03 3.61
CA ASN A 326 -27.39 -9.34 3.70
C ASN A 326 -26.39 -10.06 4.64
N CYS A 327 -26.69 -11.30 5.02
CA CYS A 327 -25.94 -12.05 6.00
C CYS A 327 -25.83 -13.51 5.55
N ASN A 328 -24.67 -13.89 4.99
CA ASN A 328 -24.38 -15.21 4.41
C ASN A 328 -25.51 -15.78 3.52
N PRO A 329 -26.10 -15.00 2.60
CA PRO A 329 -27.29 -15.41 1.85
C PRO A 329 -26.97 -16.59 0.92
N PRO A 330 -27.89 -17.56 0.77
CA PRO A 330 -27.74 -18.64 -0.18
C PRO A 330 -27.74 -18.11 -1.63
N GLY A 331 -27.02 -18.78 -2.52
CA GLY A 331 -27.00 -18.46 -3.95
C GLY A 331 -26.09 -17.31 -4.35
N ALA A 332 -25.39 -16.67 -3.41
CA ALA A 332 -24.34 -15.71 -3.73
C ALA A 332 -23.26 -16.36 -4.61
N LYS A 333 -22.64 -15.57 -5.48
CA LYS A 333 -21.57 -16.00 -6.40
C LYS A 333 -20.44 -14.99 -6.43
N LEU A 334 -19.24 -15.45 -6.79
CA LEU A 334 -18.10 -14.56 -7.03
C LEU A 334 -18.44 -13.53 -8.11
N GLY A 335 -18.17 -12.25 -7.85
CA GLY A 335 -18.25 -11.20 -8.85
C GLY A 335 -16.90 -10.93 -9.53
N SER A 336 -16.84 -9.89 -10.36
CA SER A 336 -15.61 -9.52 -11.08
C SER A 336 -14.45 -9.24 -10.10
N PRO A 337 -13.24 -9.81 -10.30
CA PRO A 337 -12.07 -9.50 -9.47
C PRO A 337 -11.50 -8.10 -9.72
N GLY A 338 -11.87 -7.45 -10.82
CA GLY A 338 -11.40 -6.12 -11.16
C GLY A 338 -12.06 -5.58 -12.42
N THR A 339 -12.77 -4.47 -12.29
CA THR A 339 -13.34 -3.70 -13.41
C THR A 339 -12.96 -2.24 -13.20
N PHE A 340 -12.08 -1.69 -14.03
CA PHE A 340 -11.59 -0.31 -13.88
C PHE A 340 -11.92 0.51 -15.12
N SER A 341 -12.18 1.80 -14.90
CA SER A 341 -12.51 2.75 -15.94
C SER A 341 -11.80 4.07 -15.67
N ASP A 342 -11.44 4.77 -16.74
CA ASP A 342 -10.97 6.16 -16.71
C ASP A 342 -12.11 7.18 -16.91
N GLU A 343 -13.33 6.71 -17.17
CA GLU A 343 -14.52 7.55 -17.28
C GLU A 343 -14.90 8.14 -15.91
N PRO A 344 -15.04 9.49 -15.80
CA PRO A 344 -15.48 10.13 -14.57
C PRO A 344 -16.83 9.62 -14.08
N GLY A 345 -16.88 9.18 -12.82
CA GLY A 345 -18.10 8.67 -12.20
C GLY A 345 -18.51 7.26 -12.64
N ALA A 346 -17.66 6.56 -13.40
CA ALA A 346 -17.87 5.13 -13.64
C ALA A 346 -17.72 4.34 -12.33
N LEU A 347 -18.63 3.39 -12.12
CA LEU A 347 -18.54 2.44 -11.01
C LEU A 347 -17.47 1.39 -11.32
N GLN A 348 -16.37 1.45 -10.58
CA GLN A 348 -15.29 0.47 -10.65
C GLN A 348 -15.54 -0.68 -9.67
N GLN A 349 -14.84 -1.79 -9.85
CA GLN A 349 -14.99 -2.98 -9.03
C GLN A 349 -13.63 -3.55 -8.63
N ALA A 350 -13.51 -4.00 -7.39
CA ALA A 350 -12.40 -4.80 -6.89
C ALA A 350 -12.89 -5.67 -5.73
N TRP A 351 -12.14 -6.71 -5.37
CA TRP A 351 -12.45 -7.47 -4.16
C TRP A 351 -11.88 -6.75 -2.94
N LEU A 352 -12.78 -6.23 -2.09
CA LEU A 352 -12.42 -5.57 -0.83
C LEU A 352 -12.68 -6.47 0.39
N THR A 353 -13.41 -7.57 0.19
CA THR A 353 -13.65 -8.63 1.17
C THR A 353 -13.16 -9.95 0.60
N VAL A 354 -12.51 -10.78 1.43
CA VAL A 354 -12.10 -12.13 1.02
C VAL A 354 -13.36 -13.00 0.90
N PRO A 355 -13.69 -13.55 -0.29
CA PRO A 355 -14.81 -14.48 -0.43
C PRO A 355 -14.70 -15.66 0.52
N GLY A 356 -15.77 -15.94 1.27
CA GLY A 356 -15.80 -16.96 2.32
C GLY A 356 -15.65 -16.43 3.75
N ILE A 357 -15.33 -15.14 3.92
CA ILE A 357 -15.48 -14.48 5.22
C ILE A 357 -16.97 -14.38 5.56
N SER A 358 -17.32 -14.87 6.76
CA SER A 358 -18.68 -14.83 7.30
C SER A 358 -19.06 -13.43 7.78
N ASP A 359 -20.33 -13.08 7.56
CA ASP A 359 -20.94 -11.87 8.13
C ASP A 359 -21.39 -12.05 9.59
N GLY A 360 -21.48 -13.30 10.08
CA GLY A 360 -21.98 -13.65 11.41
C GLY A 360 -22.79 -14.96 11.44
N PRO A 361 -23.43 -15.28 12.58
CA PRO A 361 -24.19 -16.52 12.78
C PRO A 361 -25.55 -16.45 12.09
N CYS A 362 -25.56 -16.57 10.76
CA CYS A 362 -26.74 -16.31 9.93
C CYS A 362 -26.68 -17.03 8.58
N GLY A 363 -27.82 -17.01 7.88
CA GLY A 363 -27.95 -17.50 6.51
C GLY A 363 -27.51 -18.95 6.38
N THR A 364 -26.59 -19.21 5.46
CA THR A 364 -26.02 -20.54 5.20
C THR A 364 -24.91 -20.96 6.17
N ALA A 365 -24.54 -20.10 7.12
CA ALA A 365 -23.52 -20.40 8.13
C ALA A 365 -23.98 -19.95 9.55
N PRO A 366 -25.03 -20.59 10.11
CA PRO A 366 -25.64 -20.19 11.38
C PRO A 366 -24.71 -20.29 12.59
N GLU A 367 -23.68 -21.13 12.53
CA GLU A 367 -22.74 -21.34 13.64
C GLU A 367 -21.44 -20.52 13.51
N SER A 368 -21.33 -19.67 12.49
CA SER A 368 -20.11 -18.93 12.20
C SER A 368 -20.06 -17.57 12.91
N HIS A 369 -18.86 -17.00 13.01
CA HIS A 369 -18.65 -15.69 13.63
C HIS A 369 -18.31 -14.61 12.60
N PRO A 370 -18.62 -13.33 12.87
CA PRO A 370 -18.24 -12.24 11.98
C PRO A 370 -16.73 -12.21 11.75
N GLY A 371 -16.31 -12.19 10.48
CA GLY A 371 -14.89 -12.16 10.11
C GLY A 371 -14.20 -13.52 10.07
N GLU A 372 -14.89 -14.60 10.45
CA GLU A 372 -14.38 -15.97 10.34
C GLU A 372 -14.32 -16.40 8.88
N PHE A 373 -13.23 -17.05 8.45
CA PHE A 373 -13.20 -17.70 7.15
C PHE A 373 -13.88 -19.06 7.22
N VAL A 374 -14.99 -19.21 6.51
CA VAL A 374 -15.78 -20.44 6.45
C VAL A 374 -15.59 -21.08 5.07
N PRO A 375 -14.89 -22.23 4.97
CA PRO A 375 -14.62 -22.87 3.68
C PRO A 375 -15.88 -23.24 2.90
N ALA A 376 -16.96 -23.62 3.59
CA ALA A 376 -18.24 -23.92 2.96
C ALA A 376 -18.86 -22.69 2.26
N LEU A 377 -18.73 -21.50 2.85
CA LEU A 377 -19.14 -20.24 2.21
C LEU A 377 -18.25 -19.94 1.00
N ALA A 378 -16.93 -20.10 1.13
CA ALA A 378 -16.03 -19.91 -0.01
C ALA A 378 -16.39 -20.87 -1.17
N ARG A 379 -16.69 -22.14 -0.88
CA ARG A 379 -17.08 -23.12 -1.89
C ARG A 379 -18.39 -22.79 -2.58
N SER A 380 -19.42 -22.38 -1.85
CA SER A 380 -20.72 -22.07 -2.46
C SER A 380 -20.63 -20.94 -3.50
N LEU A 381 -19.70 -20.00 -3.30
CA LEU A 381 -19.45 -18.88 -4.22
C LEU A 381 -18.78 -19.33 -5.54
N THR A 382 -17.99 -20.43 -5.53
CA THR A 382 -17.15 -20.86 -6.66
C THR A 382 -17.85 -21.68 -7.75
N GLY A 383 -19.15 -21.99 -7.60
CA GLY A 383 -19.88 -22.84 -8.54
C GLY A 383 -20.48 -24.03 -7.83
#